data_AF-A0A7V2IK82-F1
#
_entry.id   AF-A0A7V2IK82-F1
#
_cell.length_a   1.000
_cell.length_b   1.000
_cell.length_c   1.000
_cell.angle_alpha   90.00
_cell.angle_beta   90.00
_cell.angle_gamma   90.00
#
_symmetry.space_group_name_H-M   'P 1'
#
loop_
_entity.id
_entity.type
_entity.pdbx_description
1 polymer ?
#
loop_
_entity_poly.entity_id
_entity_poly.type
_entity_poly.pdbx_seq_one_letter_code
_entity_poly.pdbx_strand_id
1 'polypeptide(L)'
;MNRQSPPLVSPSTLHGRCRFGSILTAVLICSVPLASYGAATGDDAMPWKAGLASTVITPEESLWMAGYAARNRPSEGKVHDLHAKALALEDNQGGRLVIVTVELLGVSRATRDWLAEQVGERFQLPPERLVINASHTHCGPVTHQANYSVYGDTLYGLSPEQVQRSKQYLATLHDKLLELVGRALDDLAPYLFSGWSAQRVGAGRSWRTRSGRWLRGVQM
;
A
#
# COMPACT_ATOMS: atom_id res chain seq x y z
N MET A 1 55.50 -26.52 27.29
CA MET A 1 54.59 -27.70 27.29
C MET A 1 53.86 -27.74 25.95
N ASN A 2 54.53 -27.90 24.80
CA ASN A 2 55.30 -29.04 24.29
C ASN A 2 54.50 -30.35 24.25
N ARG A 3 53.61 -30.50 23.25
CA ARG A 3 53.03 -31.80 22.86
C ARG A 3 53.99 -32.45 21.87
N GLN A 4 54.83 -33.35 22.37
CA GLN A 4 55.69 -34.21 21.55
C GLN A 4 54.89 -35.43 21.09
N SER A 5 54.88 -35.66 19.79
CA SER A 5 54.35 -36.88 19.16
C SER A 5 55.25 -38.09 19.48
N PRO A 6 54.69 -39.27 19.79
CA PRO A 6 55.46 -40.51 19.82
C PRO A 6 55.63 -41.12 18.41
N PRO A 7 56.67 -41.95 18.20
CA PRO A 7 57.20 -42.28 16.87
C PRO A 7 56.53 -43.47 16.18
N LEU A 8 56.78 -43.53 14.87
CA LEU A 8 56.46 -44.62 13.94
C LEU A 8 57.13 -45.94 14.36
N VAL A 9 56.34 -47.01 14.40
CA VAL A 9 56.82 -48.39 14.48
C VAL A 9 56.50 -49.06 13.14
N SER A 10 57.53 -49.51 12.43
CA SER A 10 57.39 -50.60 11.44
C SER A 10 57.78 -51.90 12.14
N PRO A 11 57.15 -53.05 11.81
CA PRO A 11 57.97 -54.02 11.06
C PRO A 11 57.21 -54.92 10.08
N SER A 12 57.99 -55.36 9.09
CA SER A 12 58.02 -56.70 8.50
C SER A 12 56.78 -57.27 7.79
N THR A 13 56.94 -57.38 6.48
CA THR A 13 56.37 -58.41 5.61
C THR A 13 56.41 -59.82 6.21
N LEU A 14 55.29 -60.54 6.16
CA LEU A 14 55.26 -62.01 6.10
C LEU A 14 54.10 -62.47 5.21
N HIS A 15 54.44 -63.36 4.29
CA HIS A 15 53.59 -63.94 3.28
C HIS A 15 52.59 -64.93 3.88
N GLY A 16 51.34 -64.90 3.40
CA GLY A 16 50.34 -65.92 3.69
C GLY A 16 49.24 -65.91 2.63
N ARG A 17 49.40 -66.74 1.59
CA ARG A 17 48.34 -67.03 0.62
C ARG A 17 47.25 -67.82 1.32
N CYS A 18 46.00 -67.35 1.28
CA CYS A 18 44.84 -68.20 1.47
C CYS A 18 43.72 -67.84 0.49
N ARG A 19 43.09 -68.90 0.01
CA ARG A 19 42.23 -69.02 -1.16
C ARG A 19 40.78 -68.65 -0.84
N PHE A 20 40.10 -68.15 -1.88
CA PHE A 20 38.71 -68.37 -2.24
C PHE A 20 37.60 -68.15 -1.20
N GLY A 21 36.67 -67.26 -1.55
CA GLY A 21 35.35 -67.20 -0.93
C GLY A 21 34.56 -65.98 -1.37
N SER A 22 34.11 -65.94 -2.63
CA SER A 22 33.14 -64.96 -3.10
C SER A 22 31.80 -65.21 -2.40
N ILE A 23 31.44 -64.40 -1.42
CA ILE A 23 30.07 -64.30 -0.93
C ILE A 23 29.58 -62.91 -1.32
N LEU A 24 29.02 -62.84 -2.54
CA LEU A 24 28.23 -61.71 -3.02
C LEU A 24 26.92 -61.71 -2.24
N THR A 25 26.87 -60.95 -1.15
CA THR A 25 25.62 -60.61 -0.47
C THR A 25 24.82 -59.70 -1.41
N ALA A 26 23.85 -60.27 -2.13
CA ALA A 26 22.93 -59.52 -2.97
C ALA A 26 22.04 -58.64 -2.07
N VAL A 27 22.38 -57.35 -1.98
CA VAL A 27 21.47 -56.33 -1.45
C VAL A 27 20.38 -56.15 -2.50
N LEU A 28 19.20 -56.72 -2.23
CA LEU A 28 17.96 -56.40 -2.94
C LEU A 28 17.64 -54.93 -2.65
N ILE A 29 18.12 -54.03 -3.51
CA ILE A 29 17.62 -52.66 -3.60
C ILE A 29 16.21 -52.78 -4.19
N CYS A 30 15.23 -52.84 -3.30
CA CYS A 30 13.82 -52.70 -3.67
C CYS A 30 13.64 -51.26 -4.16
N SER A 31 13.87 -51.04 -5.45
CA SER A 31 13.54 -49.79 -6.13
C SER A 31 12.03 -49.67 -6.15
N VAL A 32 11.46 -49.12 -5.08
CA VAL A 32 10.10 -48.62 -5.11
C VAL A 32 10.11 -47.52 -6.17
N PRO A 33 9.39 -47.66 -7.30
CA PRO A 33 9.24 -46.52 -8.19
C PRO A 33 8.59 -45.43 -7.36
N LEU A 34 9.30 -44.32 -7.23
CA LEU A 34 8.73 -43.10 -6.68
C LEU A 34 7.62 -42.73 -7.65
N ALA A 35 6.40 -43.20 -7.37
CA ALA A 35 5.23 -42.75 -8.07
C ALA A 35 5.23 -41.24 -7.90
N SER A 36 5.58 -40.54 -8.98
CA SER A 36 5.30 -39.13 -9.10
C SER A 36 3.79 -39.03 -8.95
N TYR A 37 3.33 -38.80 -7.73
CA TYR A 37 2.11 -38.05 -7.52
C TYR A 37 2.40 -36.72 -8.20
N GLY A 38 2.11 -36.65 -9.50
CA GLY A 38 1.77 -35.40 -10.13
C GLY A 38 0.64 -34.87 -9.26
N ALA A 39 0.97 -33.95 -8.37
CA ALA A 39 -0.01 -33.03 -7.86
C ALA A 39 -0.61 -32.42 -9.13
N ALA A 40 -1.80 -32.88 -9.50
CA ALA A 40 -2.65 -32.10 -10.36
C ALA A 40 -2.90 -30.81 -9.58
N THR A 41 -2.04 -29.82 -9.78
CA THR A 41 -2.39 -28.43 -9.52
C THR A 41 -3.46 -28.14 -10.56
N GLY A 42 -4.72 -28.40 -10.18
CA GLY A 42 -5.84 -27.74 -10.81
C GLY A 42 -5.74 -26.25 -10.50
N ASP A 43 -4.80 -25.57 -11.16
CA ASP A 43 -4.71 -24.12 -11.22
C ASP A 43 -5.65 -23.64 -12.34
N ASP A 44 -6.93 -23.95 -12.18
CA ASP A 44 -8.02 -23.18 -12.80
C ASP A 44 -8.47 -22.05 -11.85
N ALA A 45 -7.64 -21.69 -10.88
CA ALA A 45 -7.82 -20.48 -10.11
C ALA A 45 -7.53 -19.29 -11.03
N MET A 46 -8.56 -18.83 -11.74
CA MET A 46 -8.55 -17.55 -12.45
C MET A 46 -7.96 -16.49 -11.48
N PRO A 47 -6.73 -16.01 -11.73
CA PRO A 47 -6.04 -15.18 -10.77
C PRO A 47 -6.79 -13.87 -10.61
N TRP A 48 -6.85 -13.36 -9.38
CA TRP A 48 -7.25 -11.98 -9.13
C TRP A 48 -6.46 -11.07 -10.07
N LYS A 49 -7.07 -9.98 -10.54
CA LYS A 49 -6.32 -8.94 -11.23
C LYS A 49 -6.15 -7.73 -10.33
N ALA A 50 -5.02 -7.06 -10.50
CA ALA A 50 -4.77 -5.77 -9.87
C ALA A 50 -4.24 -4.80 -10.92
N GLY A 51 -4.65 -3.54 -10.81
CA GLY A 51 -4.12 -2.44 -11.61
C GLY A 51 -3.78 -1.28 -10.70
N LEU A 52 -2.67 -0.60 -11.01
CA LEU A 52 -2.10 0.43 -10.15
C LEU A 52 -1.87 1.71 -10.95
N ALA A 53 -2.32 2.83 -10.39
CA ALA A 53 -2.01 4.13 -10.95
C ALA A 53 -1.63 5.13 -9.85
N SER A 54 -0.80 6.09 -10.22
CA SER A 54 -0.44 7.24 -9.39
C SER A 54 -0.48 8.51 -10.24
N THR A 55 -0.83 9.63 -9.62
CA THR A 55 -0.76 10.96 -10.23
C THR A 55 -0.30 12.00 -9.20
N VAL A 56 0.33 13.07 -9.68
CA VAL A 56 0.69 14.22 -8.85
C VAL A 56 -0.53 15.13 -8.71
N ILE A 57 -0.90 15.40 -7.47
CA ILE A 57 -2.01 16.31 -7.13
C ILE A 57 -1.52 17.60 -6.49
N THR A 58 -0.21 17.86 -6.41
CA THR A 58 0.29 19.15 -5.92
C THR A 58 -0.29 20.30 -6.76
N PRO A 59 -0.86 21.35 -6.15
CA PRO A 59 -1.24 22.56 -6.86
C PRO A 59 -0.03 23.18 -7.57
N GLU A 60 -0.22 23.68 -8.78
CA GLU A 60 0.81 24.42 -9.50
C GLU A 60 1.02 25.82 -8.91
N GLU A 61 -0.05 26.39 -8.35
CA GLU A 61 -0.01 27.69 -7.68
C GLU A 61 0.10 27.57 -6.16
N SER A 62 0.59 28.65 -5.53
CA SER A 62 0.56 28.81 -4.08
C SER A 62 -0.87 28.92 -3.57
N LEU A 63 -1.29 28.00 -2.70
CA LEU A 63 -2.63 27.94 -2.11
C LEU A 63 -2.56 27.90 -0.57
N TRP A 64 -3.66 28.25 0.08
CA TRP A 64 -3.77 28.09 1.53
C TRP A 64 -3.75 26.60 1.90
N MET A 65 -2.98 26.25 2.93
CA MET A 65 -2.86 24.86 3.38
C MET A 65 -3.82 24.55 4.53
N ALA A 66 -4.44 23.37 4.47
CA ALA A 66 -5.43 22.94 5.46
C ALA A 66 -4.80 22.36 6.73
N GLY A 67 -5.51 22.45 7.86
CA GLY A 67 -5.25 21.65 9.06
C GLY A 67 -4.66 22.41 10.26
N TYR A 68 -3.81 23.42 10.07
CA TYR A 68 -3.31 24.25 11.18
C TYR A 68 -3.97 25.62 11.21
N ALA A 69 -4.62 25.96 12.33
CA ALA A 69 -5.33 27.23 12.47
C ALA A 69 -4.40 28.45 12.55
N ALA A 70 -3.16 28.26 13.02
CA ALA A 70 -2.19 29.35 13.19
C ALA A 70 -1.53 29.84 11.88
N ARG A 71 -1.87 29.26 10.72
CA ARG A 71 -1.32 29.71 9.44
C ARG A 71 -1.88 31.08 9.07
N ASN A 72 -0.99 31.95 8.59
CA ASN A 72 -1.32 33.33 8.23
C ASN A 72 -0.94 33.70 6.79
N ARG A 73 -0.49 32.73 5.99
CA ARG A 73 -0.09 32.93 4.59
C ARG A 73 -0.29 31.64 3.77
N PRO A 74 -0.39 31.75 2.43
CA PRO A 74 -0.35 30.60 1.51
C PRO A 74 0.96 29.80 1.56
N SER A 75 1.01 28.66 0.87
CA SER A 75 2.23 27.87 0.73
C SER A 75 3.34 28.63 -0.01
N GLU A 76 4.59 28.49 0.43
CA GLU A 76 5.75 29.11 -0.23
C GLU A 76 6.46 28.15 -1.21
N GLY A 77 5.93 26.94 -1.37
CA GLY A 77 6.46 25.91 -2.26
C GLY A 77 6.12 24.50 -1.80
N LYS A 78 6.85 23.52 -2.34
CA LYS A 78 6.75 22.10 -1.97
C LYS A 78 8.14 21.54 -1.70
N VAL A 79 8.25 20.66 -0.69
CA VAL A 79 9.46 19.84 -0.48
C VAL A 79 9.36 18.56 -1.31
N HIS A 80 8.17 17.96 -1.33
CA HIS A 80 7.82 16.78 -2.13
C HIS A 80 6.45 16.97 -2.77
N ASP A 81 6.18 16.20 -3.82
CA ASP A 81 4.86 16.18 -4.44
C ASP A 81 3.83 15.48 -3.56
N LEU A 82 2.61 16.00 -3.60
CA LEU A 82 1.42 15.33 -3.12
C LEU A 82 0.92 14.39 -4.21
N HIS A 83 0.53 13.18 -3.80
CA HIS A 83 0.05 12.15 -4.70
C HIS A 83 -1.39 11.72 -4.40
N ALA A 84 -2.06 11.32 -5.48
CA ALA A 84 -3.19 10.40 -5.41
C ALA A 84 -2.77 9.07 -6.04
N LYS A 85 -3.20 7.97 -5.45
CA LYS A 85 -2.91 6.60 -5.93
C LYS A 85 -4.19 5.79 -5.97
N ALA A 86 -4.36 4.96 -6.99
CA ALA A 86 -5.49 4.06 -7.12
C ALA A 86 -5.00 2.62 -7.25
N LEU A 87 -5.68 1.73 -6.53
CA LEU A 87 -5.57 0.28 -6.67
C LEU A 87 -6.94 -0.22 -7.15
N ALA A 88 -6.99 -0.74 -8.37
CA ALA A 88 -8.12 -1.51 -8.86
C ALA A 88 -7.87 -2.99 -8.58
N LEU A 89 -8.91 -3.70 -8.14
CA LEU A 89 -8.91 -5.14 -7.93
C LEU A 89 -10.08 -5.73 -8.70
N GLU A 90 -9.88 -6.88 -9.34
CA GLU A 90 -10.92 -7.68 -9.97
C GLU A 90 -10.86 -9.11 -9.42
N ASP A 91 -11.98 -9.58 -8.89
CA ASP A 91 -12.13 -10.97 -8.43
C ASP A 91 -12.36 -11.94 -9.60
N ASN A 92 -12.37 -13.24 -9.31
CA ASN A 92 -12.55 -14.27 -10.32
C ASN A 92 -13.96 -14.32 -10.95
N GLN A 93 -14.94 -13.58 -10.41
CA GLN A 93 -16.29 -13.42 -10.95
C GLN A 93 -16.42 -12.12 -11.77
N GLY A 94 -15.33 -11.38 -11.98
CA GLY A 94 -15.33 -10.08 -12.66
C GLY A 94 -15.79 -8.92 -11.78
N GLY A 95 -15.93 -9.15 -10.47
CA GLY A 95 -16.26 -8.13 -9.50
C GLY A 95 -15.09 -7.17 -9.28
N ARG A 96 -15.30 -5.89 -9.59
CA ARG A 96 -14.26 -4.85 -9.48
C ARG A 96 -14.40 -4.02 -8.20
N LEU A 97 -13.30 -3.64 -7.57
CA LEU A 97 -13.21 -2.70 -6.43
C LEU A 97 -12.07 -1.72 -6.71
N VAL A 98 -12.29 -0.42 -6.48
CA VAL A 98 -11.24 0.59 -6.59
C VAL A 98 -11.02 1.28 -5.25
N ILE A 99 -9.78 1.29 -4.78
CA ILE A 99 -9.33 2.01 -3.59
C ILE A 99 -8.45 3.16 -4.03
N VAL A 100 -8.88 4.39 -3.75
CA VAL A 100 -8.13 5.62 -4.00
C VAL A 100 -7.57 6.13 -2.67
N THR A 101 -6.29 6.47 -2.66
CA THR A 101 -5.65 7.18 -1.55
C THR A 101 -5.22 8.56 -2.02
N VAL A 102 -5.40 9.58 -1.17
CA VAL A 102 -5.03 10.96 -1.47
C VAL A 102 -4.21 11.58 -0.34
N GLU A 103 -3.18 12.34 -0.70
CA GLU A 103 -2.36 13.09 0.23
C GLU A 103 -2.97 14.47 0.52
N LEU A 104 -4.15 14.45 1.17
CA LEU A 104 -4.90 15.63 1.59
C LEU A 104 -5.36 15.50 3.05
N LEU A 105 -5.87 16.59 3.62
CA LEU A 105 -6.45 16.60 4.98
C LEU A 105 -7.69 15.68 5.06
N GLY A 106 -8.51 15.65 4.02
CA GLY A 106 -9.72 14.85 3.97
C GLY A 106 -10.36 14.90 2.59
N VAL A 107 -11.40 14.10 2.40
CA VAL A 107 -12.22 14.10 1.17
C VAL A 107 -13.65 14.49 1.52
N SER A 108 -14.18 15.50 0.82
CA SER A 108 -15.51 16.03 1.12
C SER A 108 -16.57 15.05 0.64
N ARG A 109 -17.77 15.09 1.22
CA ARG A 109 -18.89 14.30 0.71
C ARG A 109 -19.19 14.64 -0.76
N ALA A 110 -19.17 15.94 -1.11
CA ALA A 110 -19.39 16.38 -2.49
C ALA A 110 -18.34 15.82 -3.46
N THR A 111 -17.06 15.82 -3.09
CA THR A 111 -15.98 15.23 -3.91
C THR A 111 -16.18 13.72 -4.05
N ARG A 112 -16.53 13.03 -2.97
CA ARG A 112 -16.78 11.58 -3.00
C ARG A 112 -17.97 11.24 -3.89
N ASP A 113 -19.06 11.97 -3.75
CA ASP A 113 -20.31 11.72 -4.48
C ASP A 113 -20.12 11.99 -5.96
N TRP A 114 -19.50 13.12 -6.32
CA TRP A 114 -19.15 13.46 -7.70
C TRP A 114 -18.28 12.37 -8.33
N LEU A 115 -17.20 11.94 -7.64
CA LEU A 115 -16.31 10.93 -8.22
C LEU A 115 -17.04 9.58 -8.38
N ALA A 116 -17.86 9.18 -7.42
CA ALA A 116 -18.61 7.93 -7.51
C ALA A 116 -19.64 7.94 -8.65
N GLU A 117 -20.31 9.07 -8.87
CA GLU A 117 -21.21 9.26 -10.01
C GLU A 117 -20.46 9.10 -11.33
N GLN A 118 -19.39 9.88 -11.53
CA GLN A 118 -18.60 9.85 -12.77
C GLN A 118 -17.95 8.50 -13.05
N VAL A 119 -17.46 7.83 -12.00
CA VAL A 119 -16.89 6.47 -12.10
C VAL A 119 -17.97 5.43 -12.41
N GLY A 120 -19.16 5.57 -11.84
CA GLY A 120 -20.32 4.73 -12.16
C GLY A 120 -20.76 4.87 -13.61
N GLU A 121 -20.87 6.10 -14.11
CA GLU A 121 -21.25 6.38 -15.50
C GLU A 121 -20.22 5.84 -16.49
N ARG A 122 -18.93 6.14 -16.26
CA ARG A 122 -17.86 5.86 -17.23
C ARG A 122 -17.38 4.41 -17.20
N PHE A 123 -17.31 3.81 -16.01
CA PHE A 123 -16.67 2.51 -15.81
C PHE A 123 -17.61 1.43 -15.27
N GLN A 124 -18.90 1.75 -15.07
CA GLN A 124 -19.91 0.82 -14.54
C GLN A 124 -19.47 0.20 -13.20
N LEU A 125 -18.82 1.02 -12.37
CA LEU A 125 -18.40 0.65 -11.02
C LEU A 125 -19.38 1.29 -10.01
N PRO A 126 -20.17 0.49 -9.27
CA PRO A 126 -21.17 1.04 -8.37
C PRO A 126 -20.51 1.71 -7.15
N PRO A 127 -21.18 2.68 -6.51
CA PRO A 127 -20.57 3.55 -5.50
C PRO A 127 -20.03 2.79 -4.27
N GLU A 128 -20.61 1.67 -3.89
CA GLU A 128 -20.14 0.80 -2.79
C GLU A 128 -18.81 0.10 -3.10
N ARG A 129 -18.38 0.10 -4.36
CA ARG A 129 -17.10 -0.47 -4.82
C ARG A 129 -16.04 0.58 -5.13
N LEU A 130 -16.24 1.81 -4.62
CA LEU A 130 -15.25 2.89 -4.62
C LEU A 130 -14.95 3.33 -3.18
N VAL A 131 -13.70 3.16 -2.76
CA VAL A 131 -13.19 3.63 -1.47
C VAL A 131 -12.25 4.80 -1.72
N ILE A 132 -12.36 5.88 -0.94
CA ILE A 132 -11.43 7.01 -1.00
C ILE A 132 -10.92 7.27 0.42
N ASN A 133 -9.61 7.23 0.61
CA ASN A 133 -8.95 7.48 1.89
C ASN A 133 -7.98 8.65 1.80
N ALA A 134 -8.02 9.55 2.79
CA ALA A 134 -7.05 10.62 2.91
C ALA A 134 -5.98 10.24 3.94
N SER A 135 -4.71 10.60 3.66
CA SER A 135 -3.61 10.46 4.62
C SER A 135 -3.77 11.36 5.86
N HIS A 136 -4.68 12.34 5.80
CA HIS A 136 -4.85 13.37 6.82
C HIS A 136 -3.62 14.27 6.98
N THR A 137 -2.90 14.52 5.88
CA THR A 137 -1.77 15.44 5.89
C THR A 137 -2.23 16.89 6.05
N HIS A 138 -1.55 17.62 6.93
CA HIS A 138 -1.72 19.06 7.08
C HIS A 138 -0.89 19.84 6.04
N CYS A 139 -0.21 19.15 5.13
CA CYS A 139 0.64 19.75 4.10
C CYS A 139 -0.07 19.95 2.74
N GLY A 140 -1.36 19.64 2.65
CA GLY A 140 -2.16 19.82 1.44
C GLY A 140 -2.94 21.14 1.40
N PRO A 141 -3.44 21.54 0.22
CA PRO A 141 -4.28 22.73 0.07
C PRO A 141 -5.64 22.57 0.77
N VAL A 142 -6.33 23.68 1.02
CA VAL A 142 -7.73 23.69 1.42
C VAL A 142 -8.60 23.22 0.25
N THR A 143 -9.21 22.04 0.40
CA THR A 143 -10.08 21.39 -0.60
C THR A 143 -11.54 21.31 -0.18
N HIS A 144 -11.90 21.88 0.97
CA HIS A 144 -13.25 21.84 1.52
C HIS A 144 -13.75 23.25 1.79
N GLN A 145 -14.98 23.52 1.37
CA GLN A 145 -15.74 24.66 1.85
C GLN A 145 -16.51 24.21 3.09
N ALA A 146 -16.32 24.90 4.21
CA ALA A 146 -17.10 24.63 5.40
C ALA A 146 -18.34 25.51 5.32
N ASN A 147 -19.47 24.93 4.92
CA ASN A 147 -20.78 25.60 4.94
C ASN A 147 -21.23 25.99 6.37
N TYR A 148 -20.40 25.75 7.40
CA TYR A 148 -20.68 26.00 8.82
C TYR A 148 -19.64 26.91 9.50
N SER A 149 -18.77 27.60 8.75
CA SER A 149 -17.89 28.56 9.39
C SER A 149 -18.67 29.81 9.81
N VAL A 150 -18.57 30.14 11.09
CA VAL A 150 -19.12 31.37 11.72
C VAL A 150 -18.52 32.65 11.10
N TYR A 151 -17.48 32.52 10.27
CA TYR A 151 -16.72 33.61 9.65
C TYR A 151 -16.83 33.67 8.10
N GLY A 152 -17.78 32.94 7.48
CA GLY A 152 -17.96 32.86 6.01
C GLY A 152 -17.54 31.51 5.42
N ASP A 153 -17.39 31.38 4.10
CA ASP A 153 -17.26 30.09 3.37
C ASP A 153 -16.07 29.17 3.75
N THR A 154 -15.16 29.59 4.64
CA THR A 154 -14.01 28.78 5.07
C THR A 154 -13.67 28.94 6.55
N LEU A 155 -13.13 27.88 7.16
CA LEU A 155 -12.60 27.87 8.54
C LEU A 155 -11.29 28.70 8.68
N TYR A 156 -10.74 29.17 7.57
CA TYR A 156 -9.42 29.82 7.50
C TYR A 156 -9.49 31.31 7.18
N GLY A 157 -10.70 31.90 7.11
CA GLY A 157 -10.87 33.32 6.79
C GLY A 157 -10.36 33.71 5.40
N LEU A 158 -10.48 32.81 4.42
CA LEU A 158 -10.01 33.05 3.06
C LEU A 158 -10.80 34.18 2.38
N SER A 159 -10.08 35.04 1.65
CA SER A 159 -10.68 36.03 0.76
C SER A 159 -11.46 35.36 -0.39
N PRO A 160 -12.41 36.06 -1.05
CA PRO A 160 -13.15 35.50 -2.18
C PRO A 160 -12.26 34.97 -3.31
N GLU A 161 -11.15 35.65 -3.59
CA GLU A 161 -10.17 35.23 -4.59
C GLU A 161 -9.49 33.90 -4.20
N GLN A 162 -9.06 33.77 -2.95
CA GLN A 162 -8.46 32.53 -2.45
C GLN A 162 -9.45 31.37 -2.47
N VAL A 163 -10.73 31.62 -2.13
CA VAL A 163 -11.80 30.62 -2.27
C VAL A 163 -11.94 30.18 -3.72
N GLN A 164 -11.93 31.12 -4.66
CA GLN A 164 -12.04 30.81 -6.08
C GLN A 164 -10.86 29.96 -6.58
N ARG A 165 -9.63 30.25 -6.15
CA ARG A 165 -8.44 29.46 -6.49
C ARG A 165 -8.51 28.04 -5.91
N SER A 166 -8.99 27.89 -4.67
CA SER A 166 -9.28 26.58 -4.09
C SER A 166 -10.32 25.79 -4.91
N LYS A 167 -11.37 26.44 -5.41
CA LYS A 167 -12.39 25.80 -6.28
C LYS A 167 -11.81 25.34 -7.61
N GLN A 168 -10.97 26.16 -8.25
CA GLN A 168 -10.30 25.79 -9.51
C GLN A 168 -9.38 24.58 -9.34
N TYR A 169 -8.60 24.57 -8.25
CA TYR A 169 -7.79 23.40 -7.90
C TYR A 169 -8.66 22.16 -7.64
N LEU A 170 -9.79 22.30 -6.94
CA LEU A 170 -10.69 21.19 -6.67
C LEU A 170 -11.28 20.58 -7.96
N ALA A 171 -11.64 21.41 -8.94
CA ALA A 171 -12.08 20.93 -10.26
C ALA A 171 -10.96 20.15 -10.98
N THR A 172 -9.74 20.67 -10.98
CA THR A 172 -8.58 19.96 -11.56
C THR A 172 -8.31 18.64 -10.83
N LEU A 173 -8.46 18.63 -9.49
CA LEU A 173 -8.31 17.43 -8.69
C LEU A 173 -9.38 16.39 -9.05
N HIS A 174 -10.63 16.79 -9.23
CA HIS A 174 -11.73 15.93 -9.66
C HIS A 174 -11.40 15.20 -10.97
N ASP A 175 -10.96 15.94 -12.00
CA ASP A 175 -10.56 15.36 -13.28
C ASP A 175 -9.39 14.38 -13.14
N LYS A 176 -8.35 14.78 -12.39
CA LYS A 176 -7.19 13.92 -12.10
C LYS A 176 -7.58 12.63 -11.39
N LEU A 177 -8.52 12.67 -10.45
CA LEU A 177 -8.98 11.48 -9.72
C LEU A 177 -9.79 10.55 -10.62
N LEU A 178 -10.65 11.10 -11.49
CA LEU A 178 -11.41 10.29 -12.44
C LEU A 178 -10.48 9.59 -13.44
N GLU A 179 -9.52 10.33 -14.01
CA GLU A 179 -8.52 9.77 -14.91
C GLU A 179 -7.65 8.71 -14.22
N LEU A 180 -7.23 8.97 -12.97
CA LEU A 180 -6.46 8.04 -12.16
C LEU A 180 -7.21 6.70 -11.96
N VAL A 181 -8.51 6.75 -11.68
CA VAL A 181 -9.35 5.54 -11.54
C VAL A 181 -9.40 4.78 -12.87
N GLY A 182 -9.62 5.49 -13.99
CA GLY A 182 -9.59 4.89 -15.32
C GLY A 182 -8.27 4.17 -15.61
N ARG A 183 -7.14 4.84 -15.38
CA ARG A 183 -5.81 4.26 -15.58
C ARG A 183 -5.57 3.02 -14.71
N ALA A 184 -6.03 3.00 -13.47
CA ALA A 184 -5.91 1.82 -12.62
C ALA A 184 -6.80 0.65 -13.12
N LEU A 185 -7.98 0.93 -13.67
CA LEU A 185 -8.85 -0.09 -14.26
C LEU A 185 -8.29 -0.63 -15.58
N ASP A 186 -7.71 0.23 -16.41
CA ASP A 186 -7.08 -0.15 -17.69
C ASP A 186 -5.80 -0.98 -17.48
N ASP A 187 -5.15 -0.86 -16.31
CA ASP A 187 -3.94 -1.58 -15.92
C ASP A 187 -4.22 -2.93 -15.22
N LEU A 188 -5.46 -3.44 -15.25
CA LEU A 188 -5.80 -4.72 -14.62
C LEU A 188 -5.04 -5.89 -15.26
N ALA A 189 -4.06 -6.43 -14.54
CA ALA A 189 -3.28 -7.59 -14.92
C ALA A 189 -3.34 -8.69 -13.84
N PRO A 190 -3.14 -9.98 -14.19
CA PRO A 190 -3.08 -11.06 -13.22
C PRO A 190 -2.12 -10.76 -12.05
N TYR A 191 -2.59 -10.97 -10.83
CA TYR A 191 -1.87 -10.68 -9.61
C TYR A 191 -2.03 -11.81 -8.59
N LEU A 192 -0.91 -12.26 -8.03
CA LEU A 192 -0.89 -13.23 -6.95
C LEU A 192 -0.82 -12.51 -5.60
N PHE A 193 -1.87 -12.65 -4.80
CA PHE A 193 -1.83 -12.17 -3.43
C PHE A 193 -0.94 -13.08 -2.57
N SER A 194 0.21 -12.57 -2.12
CA SER A 194 1.19 -13.34 -1.33
C SER A 194 0.91 -13.37 0.18
N GLY A 195 -0.10 -12.65 0.66
CA GLY A 195 -0.46 -12.56 2.07
C GLY A 195 -0.53 -11.13 2.60
N TRP A 196 -0.83 -10.98 3.89
CA TRP A 196 -0.80 -9.70 4.61
C TRP A 196 0.10 -9.82 5.85
N SER A 197 0.64 -8.69 6.28
CA SER A 197 1.38 -8.60 7.55
C SER A 197 0.95 -7.35 8.31
N ALA A 198 1.12 -7.39 9.63
CA ALA A 198 0.86 -6.25 10.49
C ALA A 198 2.09 -5.98 11.37
N GLN A 199 2.40 -4.71 11.54
CA GLN A 199 3.51 -4.25 12.38
C GLN A 199 3.03 -3.18 13.34
N ARG A 200 3.62 -3.16 14.54
CA ARG A 200 3.39 -2.09 15.51
C ARG A 200 4.41 -0.98 15.26
N VAL A 201 3.94 0.18 14.85
CA VAL A 201 4.75 1.39 14.77
C VAL A 201 4.48 2.23 16.03
N GLY A 202 5.55 2.63 16.71
CA GLY A 202 5.48 3.55 17.85
C GLY A 202 5.22 4.99 17.38
N ALA A 203 4.01 5.28 16.92
CA ALA A 203 3.58 6.60 16.49
C ALA A 203 2.20 6.92 17.10
N GLY A 204 2.07 8.11 17.69
CA GLY A 204 0.84 8.57 18.35
C GLY A 204 0.98 8.72 19.87
N ARG A 205 0.44 9.82 20.39
CA ARG A 205 0.33 10.12 21.81
C ARG A 205 -1.12 10.45 22.11
N SER A 206 -1.69 9.89 23.17
CA SER A 206 -2.96 10.38 23.69
C SER A 206 -2.73 11.75 24.36
N TRP A 207 -3.39 12.78 23.84
CA TRP A 207 -3.44 14.10 24.48
C TRP A 207 -4.50 14.19 25.59
N ARG A 208 -5.10 13.05 25.95
CA ARG A 208 -5.97 12.93 27.12
C ARG A 208 -5.14 12.55 28.35
N THR A 209 -5.36 13.26 29.45
CA THR A 209 -4.85 12.88 30.76
C THR A 209 -5.45 11.53 31.17
N ARG A 210 -4.83 10.87 32.17
CA ARG A 210 -5.39 9.65 32.78
C ARG A 210 -6.79 9.85 33.37
N SER A 211 -7.18 11.09 33.68
CA SER A 211 -8.52 11.44 34.15
C SER A 211 -9.53 11.71 33.01
N GLY A 212 -9.17 11.41 31.75
CA GLY A 212 -10.02 11.64 30.58
C GLY A 212 -10.14 13.11 30.13
N ARG A 213 -9.41 14.05 30.75
CA ARG A 213 -9.43 15.47 30.36
C ARG A 213 -8.41 15.74 29.26
N TRP A 214 -8.68 16.67 28.36
CA TRP A 214 -7.68 17.12 27.39
C TRP A 214 -6.58 17.91 28.10
N LEU A 215 -5.33 17.73 27.68
CA LEU A 215 -4.22 18.58 28.11
C LEU A 215 -4.52 20.03 27.69
N ARG A 216 -4.57 20.95 28.65
CA ARG A 216 -4.75 22.39 28.37
C ARG A 216 -3.50 22.89 27.63
N GLY A 217 -3.69 23.61 26.51
CA GLY A 217 -2.60 24.19 25.72
C GLY A 217 -2.35 23.53 24.36
N VAL A 218 -3.13 22.51 23.97
CA VAL A 218 -3.13 22.00 22.59
C VAL A 218 -4.12 22.82 21.78
N GLN A 219 -3.69 23.95 21.23
CA GLN A 219 -4.37 24.54 20.07
C GLN A 219 -3.98 23.70 18.84
N MET A 220 -4.98 23.10 18.19
CA MET A 220 -4.86 22.59 16.83
C MET A 220 -4.90 23.76 15.84
#